data_AF-A0A965YJX1-F1
#
_entry.id   AF-A0A965YJX1-F1
#
_cell.length_a   1.000
_cell.length_b   1.000
_cell.length_c   1.000
_cell.angle_alpha   90.00
_cell.angle_beta   90.00
_cell.angle_gamma   90.00
#
_symmetry.space_group_name_H-M   'P 1'
#
loop_
_entity.id
_entity.type
_entity.pdbx_description
1 polymer ?
#
loop_
_entity_poly.entity_id
_entity_poly.type
_entity_poly.pdbx_seq_one_letter_code
_entity_poly.pdbx_strand_id
1 'polypeptide(L)'
;MNLNFTTMKKITKSFMLLLASMLFLSSSVYAGGLVIDPTQSYTLSYTISNTTDLPRVYFKLFKTGQNENYLEVPAEAIPTGADVVKTNTMLPQGDLTEITTILFDFGGNPANSEIAITNVALFKEGETENLLNNIHPVETTVFFAPDWTASTNYTYVVNQGAQITLGDATYQPWQAQFGVNFEILTSVEETENSNVEIYSNDGSIFVNADAEQLISIYDVAGKLVVSETASSFSYSVNAGIYIVKVGDKTTKLNVK
;
A
#
# COMPACT_ATOMS: atom_id res chain seq x y z
N MET A 1 -18.38 -14.87 76.62
CA MET A 1 -19.30 -13.75 76.34
C MET A 1 -18.47 -12.47 76.33
N ASN A 2 -18.46 -11.75 75.19
CA ASN A 2 -18.12 -10.34 74.90
C ASN A 2 -17.10 -9.58 75.76
N LEU A 3 -16.27 -8.65 75.29
CA LEU A 3 -15.74 -8.12 74.01
C LEU A 3 -14.73 -7.06 74.49
N ASN A 4 -13.53 -6.91 73.90
CA ASN A 4 -13.02 -5.61 73.38
C ASN A 4 -11.52 -5.48 73.03
N PHE A 5 -11.34 -4.71 71.95
CA PHE A 5 -10.30 -3.77 71.51
C PHE A 5 -8.88 -4.20 71.07
N THR A 6 -8.56 -3.67 69.86
CA THR A 6 -7.27 -3.21 69.31
C THR A 6 -6.51 -4.22 68.43
N THR A 7 -6.32 -3.90 67.14
CA THR A 7 -5.04 -3.45 66.54
C THR A 7 -5.22 -3.10 65.05
N MET A 8 -4.74 -1.92 64.65
CA MET A 8 -4.56 -1.48 63.25
C MET A 8 -3.42 -2.22 62.55
N LYS A 9 -3.60 -2.58 61.27
CA LYS A 9 -2.71 -2.24 60.12
C LYS A 9 -3.02 -3.12 58.89
N LYS A 10 -3.33 -2.48 57.76
CA LYS A 10 -2.49 -2.51 56.53
C LYS A 10 -3.15 -1.71 55.40
N ILE A 11 -2.57 -0.54 55.15
CA ILE A 11 -2.26 0.08 53.85
C ILE A 11 -3.10 -0.48 52.69
N THR A 12 -4.18 0.22 52.34
CA THR A 12 -4.87 0.00 51.07
C THR A 12 -4.16 0.79 49.97
N LYS A 13 -3.85 0.04 48.91
CA LYS A 13 -3.03 0.41 47.76
C LYS A 13 -3.45 1.72 47.10
N SER A 14 -2.42 2.46 46.70
CA SER A 14 -2.46 3.50 45.67
C SER A 14 -3.32 3.05 44.48
N PHE A 15 -4.23 3.92 44.04
CA PHE A 15 -5.02 3.76 42.81
C PHE A 15 -4.04 3.80 41.63
N MET A 16 -3.55 2.63 41.22
CA MET A 16 -2.79 2.49 39.99
C MET A 16 -3.81 2.50 38.86
N LEU A 17 -3.93 3.65 38.20
CA LEU A 17 -4.66 3.80 36.95
C LEU A 17 -4.00 2.84 35.95
N LEU A 18 -4.68 1.73 35.67
CA LEU A 18 -4.22 0.80 34.63
C LEU A 18 -4.44 1.55 33.31
N LEU A 19 -3.35 2.07 32.72
CA LEU A 19 -3.35 2.45 31.31
C LEU A 19 -3.73 1.19 30.52
N ALA A 20 -4.99 1.12 30.10
CA ALA A 20 -5.36 0.23 29.01
C ALA A 20 -4.62 0.78 27.79
N SER A 21 -3.49 0.16 27.45
CA SER A 21 -2.91 0.22 26.12
C SER A 21 -3.97 -0.31 25.15
N MET A 22 -4.82 0.59 24.67
CA MET A 22 -5.81 0.32 23.64
C MET A 22 -5.03 0.25 22.33
N LEU A 23 -4.67 -0.98 21.95
CA LEU A 23 -4.13 -1.29 20.64
C LEU A 23 -5.29 -1.11 19.65
N PHE A 24 -5.45 0.08 19.09
CA PHE A 24 -6.40 0.31 18.02
C PHE A 24 -5.70 0.00 16.70
N LEU A 25 -6.16 -1.06 16.04
CA LEU A 25 -5.85 -1.29 14.64
C LEU A 25 -6.59 -0.22 13.84
N SER A 26 -5.85 0.66 13.15
CA SER A 26 -6.44 1.45 12.07
C SER A 26 -6.95 0.49 11.00
N SER A 27 -8.25 0.54 10.70
CA SER A 27 -8.81 -0.25 9.60
C SER A 27 -8.76 0.60 8.33
N SER A 28 -7.65 0.54 7.61
CA SER A 28 -7.60 0.96 6.22
C SER A 28 -8.74 0.28 5.46
N VAL A 29 -9.59 1.05 4.76
CA VAL A 29 -10.54 0.48 3.81
C VAL A 29 -9.85 0.39 2.46
N TYR A 30 -9.69 -0.82 1.95
CA TYR A 30 -9.03 -1.12 0.69
C TYR A 30 -10.07 -1.29 -0.44
N ALA A 31 -9.80 -0.74 -1.63
CA ALA A 31 -10.70 -0.79 -2.80
C ALA A 31 -10.71 -2.15 -3.52
N GLY A 32 -9.83 -3.07 -3.15
CA GLY A 32 -9.35 -4.11 -4.06
C GLY A 32 -8.18 -3.61 -4.91
N GLY A 33 -8.06 -4.09 -6.15
CA GLY A 33 -6.96 -3.80 -7.05
C GLY A 33 -7.11 -2.52 -7.88
N LEU A 34 -6.09 -2.25 -8.68
CA LEU A 34 -6.11 -1.20 -9.68
C LEU A 34 -7.01 -1.61 -10.85
N VAL A 35 -8.15 -0.95 -11.00
CA VAL A 35 -9.03 -1.13 -12.17
C VAL A 35 -8.38 -0.55 -13.42
N ILE A 36 -8.39 -1.31 -14.52
CA ILE A 36 -7.83 -0.90 -15.81
C ILE A 36 -8.86 -1.02 -16.94
N ASP A 37 -8.62 -0.29 -18.04
CA ASP A 37 -9.38 -0.38 -19.27
C ASP A 37 -8.66 -1.35 -20.23
N PRO A 38 -9.26 -2.51 -20.57
CA PRO A 38 -8.60 -3.52 -21.41
C PRO A 38 -8.33 -3.05 -22.84
N THR A 39 -8.94 -1.93 -23.27
CA THR A 39 -8.78 -1.37 -24.63
C THR A 39 -7.66 -0.35 -24.76
N GLN A 40 -7.02 0.01 -23.64
CA GLN A 40 -6.03 1.09 -23.58
C GLN A 40 -4.62 0.54 -23.37
N SER A 41 -3.62 1.28 -23.83
CA SER A 41 -2.23 0.94 -23.56
C SER A 41 -1.75 1.54 -22.23
N TYR A 42 -0.79 0.86 -21.61
CA TYR A 42 -0.20 1.23 -20.34
C TYR A 42 1.31 1.25 -20.46
N THR A 43 1.96 2.20 -19.80
CA THR A 43 3.42 2.30 -19.79
C THR A 43 3.95 2.07 -18.38
N LEU A 44 4.77 1.03 -18.21
CA LEU A 44 5.50 0.75 -16.99
C LEU A 44 6.90 1.33 -17.09
N SER A 45 7.27 2.18 -16.13
CA SER A 45 8.62 2.70 -15.94
C SER A 45 9.21 2.19 -14.63
N TYR A 46 10.50 1.90 -14.63
CA TYR A 46 11.25 1.51 -13.43
C TYR A 46 12.75 1.76 -13.63
N THR A 47 13.48 1.83 -12.52
CA THR A 47 14.94 1.78 -12.49
C THR A 47 15.36 0.43 -11.94
N ILE A 48 16.33 -0.23 -12.58
CA ILE A 48 16.93 -1.47 -12.08
C ILE A 48 18.44 -1.33 -11.96
N SER A 49 18.99 -1.83 -10.86
CA SER A 49 20.42 -2.01 -10.67
C SER A 49 20.72 -3.42 -10.19
N ASN A 50 21.89 -3.93 -10.59
CA ASN A 50 22.26 -5.33 -10.39
C ASN A 50 23.78 -5.49 -10.31
N THR A 51 24.25 -6.46 -9.52
CA THR A 51 25.69 -6.73 -9.34
C THR A 51 26.26 -7.73 -10.34
N THR A 52 25.40 -8.51 -11.00
CA THR A 52 25.76 -9.55 -11.98
C THR A 52 24.95 -9.37 -13.26
N ASP A 53 25.41 -9.89 -14.40
CA ASP A 53 24.59 -9.90 -15.62
C ASP A 53 23.32 -10.73 -15.39
N LEU A 54 22.16 -10.11 -15.60
CA LEU A 54 20.87 -10.79 -15.56
C LEU A 54 20.48 -11.18 -16.99
N PRO A 55 20.55 -12.46 -17.38
CA PRO A 55 20.24 -12.87 -18.75
C PRO A 55 18.75 -12.78 -19.07
N ARG A 56 17.91 -12.69 -18.04
CA ARG A 56 16.46 -12.59 -18.14
C ARG A 56 15.90 -11.76 -16.99
N VAL A 57 15.21 -10.70 -17.36
CA VAL A 57 14.40 -9.87 -16.48
C VAL A 57 13.03 -9.76 -17.12
N TYR A 58 12.00 -10.23 -16.42
CA TYR A 58 10.63 -10.26 -16.92
C TYR A 58 9.67 -9.74 -15.86
N PHE A 59 8.72 -8.90 -16.26
CA PHE A 59 7.75 -8.30 -15.35
C PHE A 59 6.34 -8.66 -15.81
N LYS A 60 5.47 -8.92 -14.85
CA LYS A 60 4.06 -9.23 -15.11
C LYS A 60 3.16 -8.57 -14.08
N LEU A 61 2.09 -7.94 -14.54
CA LEU A 61 1.06 -7.35 -13.71
C LEU A 61 -0.26 -8.07 -13.99
N PHE A 62 -0.93 -8.55 -12.95
CA PHE A 62 -2.14 -9.37 -13.07
C PHE A 62 -3.00 -9.30 -11.81
N LYS A 63 -4.17 -9.93 -11.85
CA LYS A 63 -5.02 -10.13 -10.67
C LYS A 63 -4.63 -11.42 -9.94
N THR A 64 -4.45 -11.35 -8.62
CA THR A 64 -4.12 -12.48 -7.76
C THR A 64 -5.07 -13.65 -8.04
N GLY A 65 -4.50 -14.84 -8.27
CA GLY A 65 -5.26 -16.04 -8.63
C GLY A 65 -5.70 -16.13 -10.09
N GLN A 66 -5.43 -15.12 -10.93
CA GLN A 66 -5.78 -15.07 -12.35
C GLN A 66 -4.59 -14.59 -13.19
N ASN A 67 -3.53 -15.39 -13.29
CA ASN A 67 -2.30 -15.02 -13.99
C ASN A 67 -2.34 -15.23 -15.53
N GLU A 68 -3.46 -15.68 -16.08
CA GLU A 68 -3.63 -15.87 -17.54
C GLU A 68 -3.98 -14.56 -18.27
N ASN A 69 -4.54 -13.58 -17.56
CA ASN A 69 -4.81 -12.23 -18.05
C ASN A 69 -3.81 -11.26 -17.42
N TYR A 70 -3.10 -10.47 -18.21
CA TYR A 70 -1.94 -9.73 -17.70
C TYR A 70 -1.51 -8.54 -18.59
N LEU A 71 -0.77 -7.62 -17.98
CA LEU A 71 0.21 -6.79 -18.68
C LEU A 71 1.59 -7.42 -18.47
N GLU A 72 2.44 -7.41 -19.51
CA GLU A 72 3.81 -7.89 -19.37
C GLU A 72 4.83 -6.98 -20.03
N VAL A 73 6.00 -6.90 -19.39
CA VAL A 73 7.22 -6.48 -20.05
C VAL A 73 7.92 -7.76 -20.53
N PRO A 74 8.08 -7.96 -21.85
CA PRO A 74 8.77 -9.11 -22.38
C PRO A 74 10.16 -9.27 -21.80
N ALA A 75 10.63 -10.51 -21.70
CA ALA A 75 11.90 -10.80 -21.06
C ALA A 75 13.07 -10.18 -21.81
N GLU A 76 13.94 -9.49 -21.07
CA GLU A 76 15.15 -8.87 -21.61
C GLU A 76 16.39 -9.17 -20.76
N ALA A 77 17.56 -9.12 -21.39
CA ALA A 77 18.83 -9.21 -20.68
C ALA A 77 19.25 -7.82 -20.17
N ILE A 78 19.74 -7.77 -18.94
CA ILE A 78 20.25 -6.55 -18.30
C ILE A 78 21.68 -6.82 -17.81
N PRO A 79 22.71 -6.26 -18.47
CA PRO A 79 24.08 -6.43 -18.02
C PRO A 79 24.31 -5.73 -16.68
N THR A 80 25.31 -6.18 -15.93
CA THR A 80 25.81 -5.47 -14.74
C THR A 80 26.36 -4.10 -15.13
N GLY A 81 26.15 -3.10 -14.27
CA GLY A 81 26.57 -1.74 -14.56
C GLY A 81 25.83 -0.70 -13.75
N ALA A 82 25.81 0.53 -14.27
CA ALA A 82 25.05 1.62 -13.69
C ALA A 82 23.54 1.36 -13.78
N ASP A 83 22.79 2.02 -12.91
CA ASP A 83 21.33 2.01 -12.89
C ASP A 83 20.74 2.20 -14.29
N VAL A 84 19.85 1.28 -14.69
CA VAL A 84 19.18 1.29 -15.98
C VAL A 84 17.74 1.72 -15.80
N VAL A 85 17.35 2.82 -16.46
CA VAL A 85 15.95 3.24 -16.54
C VAL A 85 15.28 2.53 -17.72
N LYS A 86 14.15 1.88 -17.45
CA LYS A 86 13.34 1.17 -18.44
C LYS A 86 11.95 1.79 -18.50
N THR A 87 11.41 1.85 -19.71
CA THR A 87 10.05 2.31 -20.01
C THR A 87 9.49 1.41 -21.08
N ASN A 88 8.40 0.70 -20.76
CA ASN A 88 7.82 -0.30 -21.64
C ASN A 88 6.31 -0.05 -21.79
N THR A 89 5.86 0.13 -23.03
CA THR A 89 4.43 0.20 -23.36
C THR A 89 3.89 -1.21 -23.55
N MET A 90 2.76 -1.48 -22.93
CA MET A 90 2.13 -2.79 -22.79
C MET A 90 0.65 -2.67 -23.16
N LEU A 91 0.09 -3.74 -23.71
CA LEU A 91 -1.34 -3.89 -23.95
C LEU A 91 -1.88 -5.01 -23.07
N PRO A 92 -3.03 -4.80 -22.40
CA PRO A 92 -3.70 -5.86 -21.64
C PRO A 92 -3.89 -7.11 -22.51
N GLN A 93 -3.52 -8.27 -21.99
CA GLN A 93 -3.76 -9.58 -22.59
C GLN A 93 -4.95 -10.26 -21.92
N GLY A 94 -5.80 -10.91 -22.72
CA GLY A 94 -7.02 -11.55 -22.26
C GLY A 94 -8.04 -10.54 -21.71
N ASP A 95 -8.81 -10.95 -20.70
CA ASP A 95 -9.90 -10.15 -20.12
C ASP A 95 -9.45 -9.39 -18.85
N LEU A 96 -8.22 -8.86 -18.82
CA LEU A 96 -7.68 -8.16 -17.65
C LEU A 96 -8.42 -6.84 -17.41
N THR A 97 -9.10 -6.73 -16.27
CA THR A 97 -9.82 -5.51 -15.84
C THR A 97 -9.36 -4.96 -14.50
N GLU A 98 -8.52 -5.71 -13.78
CA GLU A 98 -8.03 -5.35 -12.44
C GLU A 98 -6.64 -5.94 -12.22
N ILE A 99 -5.76 -5.19 -11.55
CA ILE A 99 -4.41 -5.61 -11.19
C ILE A 99 -4.26 -5.54 -9.67
N THR A 100 -3.82 -6.63 -9.05
CA THR A 100 -3.49 -6.70 -7.62
C THR A 100 -2.09 -7.23 -7.36
N THR A 101 -1.36 -7.65 -8.40
CA THR A 101 -0.03 -8.24 -8.27
C THR A 101 0.93 -7.63 -9.26
N ILE A 102 2.13 -7.28 -8.79
CA ILE A 102 3.32 -7.06 -9.62
C ILE A 102 4.29 -8.21 -9.36
N LEU A 103 4.72 -8.91 -10.40
CA LEU A 103 5.65 -10.03 -10.35
C LEU A 103 6.90 -9.72 -11.17
N PHE A 104 8.05 -10.03 -10.58
CA PHE A 104 9.37 -9.99 -11.18
C PHE A 104 9.87 -11.43 -11.34
N ASP A 105 10.41 -11.77 -12.52
CA ASP A 105 11.10 -13.03 -12.75
C ASP A 105 12.53 -12.81 -13.23
N PHE A 106 13.47 -13.50 -12.58
CA PHE A 106 14.90 -13.48 -12.85
C PHE A 106 15.45 -14.87 -13.19
N GLY A 107 14.61 -15.77 -13.71
CA GLY A 107 15.02 -17.15 -14.01
C GLY A 107 16.18 -17.19 -15.02
N GLY A 108 17.21 -17.96 -14.71
CA GLY A 108 18.52 -17.91 -15.39
C GLY A 108 19.57 -17.05 -14.66
N ASN A 109 19.27 -16.50 -13.48
CA ASN A 109 20.18 -15.64 -12.75
C ASN A 109 21.50 -16.34 -12.35
N PRO A 110 22.63 -15.61 -12.31
CA PRO A 110 23.84 -16.04 -11.60
C PRO A 110 23.62 -16.14 -10.08
N ALA A 111 24.45 -16.93 -9.40
CA ALA A 111 24.50 -16.96 -7.95
C ALA A 111 25.04 -15.64 -7.38
N ASN A 112 24.64 -15.31 -6.15
CA ASN A 112 24.98 -14.09 -5.43
C ASN A 112 24.64 -12.79 -6.19
N SER A 113 23.52 -12.81 -6.93
CA SER A 113 23.03 -11.63 -7.62
C SER A 113 22.28 -10.73 -6.65
N GLU A 114 22.67 -9.46 -6.56
CA GLU A 114 21.91 -8.44 -5.84
C GLU A 114 21.19 -7.58 -6.87
N ILE A 115 19.90 -7.32 -6.65
CA ILE A 115 19.00 -6.66 -7.58
C ILE A 115 18.17 -5.64 -6.81
N ALA A 116 18.16 -4.40 -7.29
CA ALA A 116 17.29 -3.34 -6.80
C ALA A 116 16.37 -2.88 -7.93
N ILE A 117 15.07 -2.81 -7.65
CA ILE A 117 14.07 -2.17 -8.51
C ILE A 117 13.51 -0.97 -7.75
N THR A 118 13.57 0.21 -8.34
CA THR A 118 13.08 1.46 -7.76
C THR A 118 12.30 2.28 -8.79
N ASN A 119 11.68 3.38 -8.35
CA ASN A 119 10.96 4.32 -9.22
C ASN A 119 9.91 3.64 -10.11
N VAL A 120 9.21 2.63 -9.57
CA VAL A 120 8.21 1.86 -10.31
C VAL A 120 6.95 2.72 -10.49
N ALA A 121 6.55 2.96 -11.73
CA ALA A 121 5.39 3.77 -12.07
C ALA A 121 4.63 3.17 -13.26
N LEU A 122 3.30 3.20 -13.19
CA LEU A 122 2.41 2.74 -14.24
C LEU A 122 1.52 3.89 -14.68
N PHE A 123 1.51 4.18 -15.97
CA PHE A 123 0.68 5.23 -16.57
C PHE A 123 -0.25 4.63 -17.61
N LYS A 124 -1.49 5.10 -17.65
CA LYS A 124 -2.39 4.86 -18.78
C LYS A 124 -2.03 5.82 -19.92
N GLU A 125 -2.18 5.39 -21.17
CA GLU A 125 -1.89 6.21 -22.33
C GLU A 125 -2.62 7.56 -22.30
N GLY A 126 -1.86 8.64 -22.52
CA GLY A 126 -2.38 10.01 -22.51
C GLY A 126 -2.63 10.59 -21.11
N GLU A 127 -2.40 9.83 -20.03
CA GLU A 127 -2.57 10.29 -18.66
C GLU A 127 -1.20 10.52 -17.97
N THR A 128 -1.18 11.42 -16.99
CA THR A 128 0.04 11.81 -16.25
C THR A 128 0.08 11.27 -14.82
N GLU A 129 -1.01 10.67 -14.36
CA GLU A 129 -1.12 10.14 -13.00
C GLU A 129 -0.46 8.76 -12.92
N ASN A 130 0.46 8.59 -11.95
CA ASN A 130 1.02 7.28 -11.66
C ASN A 130 0.00 6.45 -10.86
N LEU A 131 -0.51 5.40 -11.50
CA LEU A 131 -1.53 4.52 -10.94
C LEU A 131 -1.02 3.69 -9.74
N LEU A 132 0.29 3.62 -9.53
CA LEU A 132 0.90 2.90 -8.41
C LEU A 132 1.17 3.77 -7.17
N ASN A 133 0.87 5.08 -7.20
CA ASN A 133 1.19 5.99 -6.09
C ASN A 133 0.47 5.64 -4.77
N ASN A 134 -0.71 5.03 -4.83
CA ASN A 134 -1.57 4.76 -3.66
C ASN A 134 -1.71 3.26 -3.36
N ILE A 135 -0.76 2.45 -3.82
CA ILE A 135 -0.77 1.02 -3.52
C ILE A 135 -0.30 0.79 -2.08
N HIS A 136 -0.93 -0.16 -1.41
CA HIS A 136 -0.49 -0.71 -0.15
C HIS A 136 -0.07 -2.16 -0.37
N PRO A 137 1.22 -2.50 -0.24
CA PRO A 137 1.68 -3.89 -0.25
C PRO A 137 1.01 -4.68 0.89
N VAL A 138 0.37 -5.79 0.55
CA VAL A 138 -0.33 -6.65 1.52
C VAL A 138 0.49 -7.89 1.84
N GLU A 139 0.94 -8.61 0.80
CA GLU A 139 1.70 -9.84 0.94
C GLU A 139 2.74 -9.98 -0.17
N THR A 140 3.74 -10.82 0.08
CA THR A 140 4.73 -11.18 -0.91
C THR A 140 4.55 -12.63 -1.32
N THR A 141 4.75 -12.92 -2.60
CA THR A 141 4.75 -14.28 -3.15
C THR A 141 6.15 -14.58 -3.69
N VAL A 142 6.76 -15.67 -3.26
CA VAL A 142 8.08 -16.06 -3.77
C VAL A 142 8.06 -17.50 -4.26
N PHE A 143 8.64 -17.71 -5.43
CA PHE A 143 9.02 -19.02 -5.93
C PHE A 143 10.47 -18.96 -6.41
N PHE A 144 11.38 -19.46 -5.56
CA PHE A 144 12.79 -19.59 -5.87
C PHE A 144 13.19 -21.06 -5.84
N ALA A 145 13.53 -21.60 -7.00
CA ALA A 145 13.77 -23.03 -7.19
C ALA A 145 14.90 -23.30 -8.21
N PRO A 146 16.18 -23.13 -7.81
CA PRO A 146 17.33 -23.63 -8.56
C PRO A 146 17.14 -25.09 -8.95
N ASP A 147 17.26 -25.39 -10.26
CA ASP A 147 17.00 -26.74 -10.80
C ASP A 147 15.64 -27.34 -10.36
N TRP A 148 14.63 -26.48 -10.19
CA TRP A 148 13.28 -26.83 -9.70
C TRP A 148 13.24 -27.39 -8.27
N THR A 149 14.32 -27.22 -7.52
CA THR A 149 14.38 -27.56 -6.10
C THR A 149 14.22 -26.28 -5.30
N ALA A 150 13.14 -26.18 -4.52
CA ALA A 150 12.85 -25.00 -3.71
C ALA A 150 14.05 -24.66 -2.80
N SER A 151 14.47 -23.40 -2.82
CA SER A 151 15.55 -22.86 -2.01
C SER A 151 15.07 -21.62 -1.26
N THR A 152 15.57 -21.46 -0.03
CA THR A 152 15.38 -20.23 0.77
C THR A 152 16.64 -19.37 0.77
N ASN A 153 17.62 -19.67 -0.07
CA ASN A 153 18.85 -18.90 -0.19
C ASN A 153 18.63 -17.62 -1.01
N TYR A 154 17.71 -16.78 -0.54
CA TYR A 154 17.39 -15.49 -1.12
C TYR A 154 17.01 -14.50 -0.01
N THR A 155 17.08 -13.21 -0.34
CA THR A 155 16.41 -12.16 0.43
C THR A 155 15.43 -11.45 -0.48
N TYR A 156 14.32 -10.97 0.09
CA TYR A 156 13.35 -10.16 -0.62
C TYR A 156 12.74 -9.13 0.32
N VAL A 157 12.93 -7.85 0.01
CA VAL A 157 12.41 -6.73 0.78
C VAL A 157 11.68 -5.79 -0.18
N VAL A 158 10.43 -5.45 0.13
CA VAL A 158 9.61 -4.52 -0.64
C VAL A 158 9.57 -3.17 0.09
N ASN A 159 10.12 -2.12 -0.52
CA ASN A 159 10.17 -0.76 0.03
C ASN A 159 10.15 0.26 -1.13
N GLN A 160 8.98 0.76 -1.53
CA GLN A 160 8.84 1.67 -2.70
C GLN A 160 9.55 1.13 -3.96
N GLY A 161 9.47 -0.18 -4.17
CA GLY A 161 10.32 -0.96 -5.06
C GLY A 161 10.60 -2.34 -4.49
N ALA A 162 11.67 -2.99 -4.95
CA ALA A 162 12.11 -4.30 -4.48
C ALA A 162 13.63 -4.36 -4.32
N GLN A 163 14.11 -5.00 -3.26
CA GLN A 163 15.50 -5.38 -3.06
C GLN A 163 15.56 -6.89 -2.94
N ILE A 164 16.36 -7.54 -3.79
CA ILE A 164 16.42 -8.99 -3.90
C ILE A 164 17.88 -9.43 -3.90
N THR A 165 18.21 -10.42 -3.09
CA THR A 165 19.47 -11.16 -3.22
C THR A 165 19.16 -12.59 -3.61
N LEU A 166 19.78 -13.10 -4.67
CA LEU A 166 19.66 -14.48 -5.14
C LEU A 166 20.96 -15.20 -4.83
N GLY A 167 20.99 -15.99 -3.75
CA GLY A 167 22.20 -16.69 -3.30
C GLY A 167 22.61 -17.84 -4.21
N ASP A 168 21.64 -18.48 -4.87
CA ASP A 168 21.87 -19.58 -5.81
C ASP A 168 21.65 -19.15 -7.27
N ALA A 169 22.33 -19.82 -8.20
CA ALA A 169 22.08 -19.66 -9.62
C ALA A 169 20.82 -20.42 -10.03
N THR A 170 20.09 -19.92 -11.01
CA THR A 170 19.02 -20.66 -11.70
C THR A 170 19.36 -20.76 -13.19
N TYR A 171 18.69 -21.66 -13.92
CA TYR A 171 19.06 -21.99 -15.30
C TYR A 171 17.90 -21.93 -16.28
N GLN A 172 16.68 -21.73 -15.79
CA GLN A 172 15.47 -21.70 -16.61
C GLN A 172 14.55 -20.56 -16.18
N PRO A 173 13.69 -20.07 -17.09
CA PRO A 173 12.62 -19.13 -16.75
C PRO A 173 11.76 -19.68 -15.60
N TRP A 174 11.16 -18.79 -14.81
CA TRP A 174 10.21 -19.14 -13.74
C TRP A 174 10.81 -19.76 -12.49
N GLN A 175 12.14 -19.94 -12.43
CA GLN A 175 12.83 -20.45 -11.25
C GLN A 175 13.14 -19.38 -10.20
N ALA A 176 12.91 -18.10 -10.47
CA ALA A 176 13.21 -16.98 -9.56
C ALA A 176 12.13 -15.89 -9.66
N GLN A 177 10.94 -16.21 -9.16
CA GLN A 177 9.76 -15.35 -9.18
C GLN A 177 9.54 -14.66 -7.84
N PHE A 178 9.38 -13.35 -7.86
CA PHE A 178 9.17 -12.50 -6.68
C PHE A 178 8.01 -11.56 -6.97
N GLY A 179 6.94 -11.66 -6.19
CA GLY A 179 5.72 -10.89 -6.39
C GLY A 179 5.33 -10.11 -5.14
N VAL A 180 4.72 -8.96 -5.37
CA VAL A 180 4.03 -8.19 -4.35
C VAL A 180 2.55 -8.11 -4.72
N ASN A 181 1.71 -8.62 -3.83
CA ASN A 181 0.28 -8.36 -3.90
C ASN A 181 0.01 -7.06 -3.17
N PHE A 182 -0.84 -6.25 -3.75
CA PHE A 182 -1.18 -4.94 -3.25
C PHE A 182 -2.66 -4.68 -3.39
N GLU A 183 -3.12 -3.74 -2.58
CA GLU A 183 -4.45 -3.16 -2.66
C GLU A 183 -4.33 -1.66 -2.87
N ILE A 184 -5.38 -1.03 -3.40
CA ILE A 184 -5.45 0.43 -3.51
C ILE A 184 -6.10 0.99 -2.25
N LEU A 185 -5.42 1.96 -1.63
CA LEU A 185 -6.02 2.78 -0.58
C LEU A 185 -7.07 3.69 -1.19
N THR A 186 -8.34 3.57 -0.75
CA THR A 186 -9.42 4.46 -1.21
C THR A 186 -9.42 5.83 -0.54
N SER A 187 -8.54 6.05 0.45
CA SER A 187 -8.38 7.31 1.17
C SER A 187 -6.88 7.62 1.37
N VAL A 188 -6.44 8.78 0.90
CA VAL A 188 -5.09 9.32 1.15
C VAL A 188 -5.10 10.05 2.48
N GLU A 189 -4.22 9.60 3.37
CA GLU A 189 -3.76 10.17 4.65
C GLU A 189 -4.70 11.07 5.47
N GLU A 190 -5.22 10.42 6.51
CA GLU A 190 -5.37 10.93 7.86
C GLU A 190 -4.27 11.92 8.25
N THR A 191 -4.65 13.06 8.84
CA THR A 191 -3.72 13.80 9.69
C THR A 191 -3.71 13.10 11.06
N GLU A 192 -2.91 12.04 11.19
CA GLU A 192 -2.62 11.39 12.47
C GLU A 192 -1.91 12.38 13.41
N ASN A 193 -2.73 13.09 14.17
CA ASN A 193 -2.34 13.78 15.38
C ASN A 193 -3.31 13.28 16.46
N SER A 194 -3.33 11.98 16.73
CA SER A 194 -3.84 11.30 17.94
C SER A 194 -5.22 11.67 18.55
N ASN A 195 -6.04 12.54 17.94
CA ASN A 195 -7.31 13.00 18.51
C ASN A 195 -8.43 13.32 17.50
N VAL A 196 -8.18 13.26 16.19
CA VAL A 196 -9.22 13.50 15.16
C VAL A 196 -8.94 12.71 13.87
N GLU A 197 -9.91 11.95 13.40
CA GLU A 197 -9.98 11.25 12.11
C GLU A 197 -10.97 11.97 11.17
N ILE A 198 -10.60 12.16 9.90
CA ILE A 198 -11.44 12.81 8.88
C ILE A 198 -11.30 12.02 7.58
N TYR A 199 -12.41 11.55 7.01
CA TYR A 199 -12.42 10.80 5.75
C TYR A 199 -13.71 11.01 4.96
N SER A 200 -13.74 10.59 3.70
CA SER A 200 -14.95 10.57 2.88
C SER A 200 -15.28 9.16 2.41
N ASN A 201 -16.57 8.85 2.34
CA ASN A 201 -17.08 7.61 1.78
C ASN A 201 -18.48 7.86 1.18
N ASP A 202 -18.72 7.34 -0.03
CA ASP A 202 -20.02 7.33 -0.72
C ASP A 202 -20.78 8.67 -0.64
N GLY A 203 -20.19 9.73 -1.20
CA GLY A 203 -20.79 11.06 -1.16
C GLY A 203 -20.98 11.63 0.26
N SER A 204 -20.24 11.16 1.27
CA SER A 204 -20.34 11.66 2.64
C SER A 204 -18.98 11.90 3.25
N ILE A 205 -18.90 12.88 4.15
CA ILE A 205 -17.72 13.21 4.95
C ILE A 205 -17.98 12.73 6.37
N PHE A 206 -17.00 12.05 6.96
CA PHE A 206 -17.02 11.52 8.31
C PHE A 206 -15.91 12.17 9.13
N VAL A 207 -16.24 12.48 10.37
CA VAL A 207 -15.31 13.02 11.36
C VAL A 207 -15.50 12.27 12.67
N ASN A 208 -14.42 11.75 13.23
CA ASN A 208 -14.39 11.21 14.58
C ASN A 208 -13.32 11.95 15.38
N ALA A 209 -13.62 12.33 16.61
CA ALA A 209 -12.72 12.99 17.54
C ALA A 209 -12.80 12.34 18.92
N ASP A 210 -11.72 12.43 19.68
CA ASP A 210 -11.61 11.89 21.04
C ASP A 210 -12.53 12.60 22.06
N ALA A 211 -12.94 13.82 21.77
CA ALA A 211 -13.84 14.65 22.54
C ALA A 211 -14.75 15.47 21.63
N GLU A 212 -15.85 15.99 22.19
CA GLU A 212 -16.72 16.91 21.46
C GLU A 212 -15.95 18.18 21.07
N GLN A 213 -15.89 18.44 19.78
CA GLN A 213 -15.22 19.60 19.20
C GLN A 213 -16.11 20.21 18.12
N LEU A 214 -15.87 21.48 17.82
CA LEU A 214 -16.54 22.14 16.70
C LEU A 214 -15.98 21.58 15.39
N ILE A 215 -16.86 20.99 14.60
CA ILE A 215 -16.60 20.48 13.26
C ILE A 215 -17.20 21.46 12.26
N SER A 216 -16.44 21.89 11.27
CA SER A 216 -16.91 22.77 10.20
C SER A 216 -16.45 22.29 8.84
N ILE A 217 -17.38 22.07 7.93
CA ILE A 217 -17.10 21.67 6.55
C ILE A 217 -17.35 22.86 5.64
N TYR A 218 -16.39 23.15 4.78
CA TYR A 218 -16.46 24.19 3.76
C TYR A 218 -16.31 23.56 2.37
N ASP A 219 -16.98 24.13 1.37
CA ASP A 219 -16.68 23.80 -0.02
C ASP A 219 -15.33 24.39 -0.47
N VAL A 220 -14.88 24.04 -1.68
CA VAL A 220 -13.62 24.53 -2.24
C VAL A 220 -13.55 26.06 -2.42
N ALA A 221 -14.70 26.73 -2.50
CA ALA A 221 -14.78 28.19 -2.57
C ALA A 221 -14.71 28.85 -1.18
N GLY A 222 -14.63 28.05 -0.11
CA GLY A 222 -14.55 28.50 1.28
C GLY A 222 -15.91 28.83 1.89
N LYS A 223 -17.03 28.46 1.24
CA LYS A 223 -18.37 28.64 1.81
C LYS A 223 -18.65 27.54 2.81
N LEU A 224 -19.14 27.91 4.00
CA LEU A 224 -19.57 26.95 5.02
C LEU A 224 -20.74 26.10 4.52
N VAL A 225 -20.60 24.78 4.59
CA VAL A 225 -21.59 23.78 4.24
C VAL A 225 -22.35 23.34 5.47
N VAL A 226 -21.65 22.92 6.53
CA VAL A 226 -22.23 22.49 7.81
C VAL A 226 -21.27 22.78 8.96
N SER A 227 -21.84 23.00 10.15
CA SER A 227 -21.09 23.15 11.39
C SER A 227 -21.85 22.49 12.54
N GLU A 228 -21.19 21.64 13.31
CA GLU A 228 -21.80 20.87 14.41
C GLU A 228 -20.76 20.65 15.51
N THR A 229 -21.17 20.61 16.77
CA THR A 229 -20.29 20.22 17.88
C THR A 229 -20.54 18.76 18.21
N ALA A 230 -19.58 17.89 17.90
CA ALA A 230 -19.70 16.46 18.14
C ALA A 230 -18.33 15.80 18.27
N SER A 231 -18.30 14.61 18.85
CA SER A 231 -17.14 13.70 18.81
C SER A 231 -17.25 12.69 17.65
N SER A 232 -18.42 12.54 17.03
CA SER A 232 -18.60 11.76 15.81
C SER A 232 -19.68 12.40 14.95
N PHE A 233 -19.39 12.58 13.66
CA PHE A 233 -20.23 13.32 12.73
C PHE A 233 -20.13 12.73 11.33
N SER A 234 -21.26 12.73 10.61
CA SER A 234 -21.29 12.41 9.19
C SER A 234 -22.20 13.37 8.46
N TYR A 235 -21.84 13.73 7.23
CA TYR A 235 -22.61 14.64 6.41
C TYR A 235 -22.47 14.33 4.92
N SER A 236 -23.60 14.12 4.25
CA SER A 236 -23.63 13.86 2.81
C SER A 236 -23.41 15.15 2.02
N VAL A 237 -22.55 15.05 1.01
CA VAL A 237 -22.16 16.12 0.09
C VAL A 237 -22.11 15.59 -1.35
N ASN A 238 -22.14 16.50 -2.32
CA ASN A 238 -21.89 16.10 -3.71
C ASN A 238 -20.40 15.81 -3.92
N ALA A 239 -20.06 15.10 -5.00
CA ALA A 239 -18.68 14.91 -5.42
C ALA A 239 -17.98 16.27 -5.58
N GLY A 240 -16.75 16.39 -5.06
CA GLY A 240 -15.99 17.62 -5.08
C GLY A 240 -14.96 17.73 -3.96
N ILE A 241 -14.26 18.87 -3.94
CA ILE A 241 -13.23 19.15 -2.95
C ILE A 241 -13.85 19.93 -1.78
N TYR A 242 -13.53 19.49 -0.56
CA TYR A 242 -13.98 20.08 0.68
C TYR A 242 -12.81 20.39 1.62
N ILE A 243 -13.02 21.36 2.49
CA ILE A 243 -12.11 21.70 3.59
C ILE A 243 -12.85 21.40 4.88
N VAL A 244 -12.33 20.49 5.68
CA VAL A 244 -12.90 20.07 6.97
C VAL A 244 -12.02 20.62 8.08
N LYS A 245 -12.62 21.38 8.99
CA LYS A 245 -11.97 21.91 10.19
C LYS A 245 -12.52 21.24 11.44
N VAL A 246 -11.64 20.83 12.34
CA VAL A 246 -12.01 20.23 13.63
C VAL A 246 -11.05 20.78 14.68
N GLY A 247 -11.56 21.62 15.58
CA GLY A 247 -10.69 22.35 16.50
C GLY A 247 -9.68 23.24 15.77
N ASP A 248 -8.38 23.02 16.03
CA ASP A 248 -7.26 23.70 15.37
C ASP A 248 -6.80 23.03 14.07
N LYS A 249 -7.36 21.85 13.73
CA LYS A 249 -6.99 21.09 12.55
C LYS A 249 -7.78 21.49 11.31
N THR A 250 -7.14 21.36 10.15
CA THR A 250 -7.76 21.61 8.84
C THR A 250 -7.27 20.57 7.85
N THR A 251 -8.21 19.85 7.23
CA THR A 251 -7.95 18.80 6.23
C THR A 251 -8.65 19.15 4.93
N LYS A 252 -7.97 18.94 3.81
CA LYS A 252 -8.58 19.04 2.47
C LYS A 252 -8.91 17.63 1.98
N LEU A 253 -10.14 17.42 1.56
CA LEU A 253 -10.68 16.11 1.21
C LEU A 253 -11.30 16.16 -0.18
N ASN A 254 -11.11 15.13 -0.99
CA ASN A 254 -11.79 14.96 -2.26
C ASN A 254 -12.86 13.87 -2.13
N VAL A 255 -14.13 14.27 -2.22
CA VAL A 255 -15.29 13.36 -2.16
C VAL A 255 -15.63 12.94 -3.58
N LYS A 256 -15.70 11.62 -3.81
CA LYS A 256 -16.11 11.03 -5.09
C LYS A 256 -17.61 10.72 -5.11
#